data_AF-A0A3D0MZ86-F1
#
_entry.id   AF-A0A3D0MZ86-F1
#
_cell.length_a   1.000
_cell.length_b   1.000
_cell.length_c   1.000
_cell.angle_alpha   90.00
_cell.angle_beta   90.00
_cell.angle_gamma   90.00
#
_symmetry.space_group_name_H-M   'P 1'
#
loop_
_entity.id
_entity.type
_entity.pdbx_description
1 polymer ?
#
loop_
_entity_poly.entity_id
_entity_poly.type
_entity_poly.pdbx_seq_one_letter_code
_entity_poly.pdbx_strand_id
1 'polypeptide(L)'
;MSEIALIKSLSWNYPIQEQIDWMNRNLNANDLHFLSYNDDGILVGYLNIINSNIRNNNEIIEISGIGNVCVKFKGSGDGKRLILE
;
A
#
# COMPACT_ATOMS: atom_id res chain seq x y z
N MET A 1 3.06 -5.54 10.08
CA MET A 1 3.17 -4.08 9.87
C MET A 1 4.61 -3.59 9.75
N SER A 2 5.56 -4.03 10.60
CA SER A 2 6.95 -3.54 10.53
C SER A 2 7.64 -3.81 9.19
N GLU A 3 7.42 -4.98 8.57
CA GLU A 3 7.98 -5.31 7.25
C GLU A 3 7.40 -4.41 6.13
N ILE A 4 6.10 -4.14 6.17
CA ILE A 4 5.41 -3.21 5.26
C ILE A 4 5.95 -1.78 5.45
N ALA A 5 6.18 -1.35 6.68
CA ALA A 5 6.76 -0.04 6.98
C ALA A 5 8.17 0.10 6.41
N LEU A 6 8.98 -0.96 6.47
CA LEU A 6 10.31 -1.00 5.83
C LEU A 6 10.18 -0.81 4.33
N ILE A 7 9.29 -1.54 3.64
CA ILE A 7 9.06 -1.31 2.20
C ILE A 7 8.56 0.11 1.90
N LYS A 8 7.61 0.63 2.68
CA LYS A 8 7.07 1.98 2.48
C LYS A 8 8.16 3.03 2.60
N SER A 9 9.12 2.86 3.51
CA SER A 9 10.25 3.78 3.66
C SER A 9 11.15 3.90 2.42
N LEU A 10 11.15 2.89 1.54
CA LEU A 10 11.88 2.94 0.27
C LEU A 10 11.23 3.87 -0.77
N SER A 11 9.92 4.11 -0.62
CA SER A 11 9.13 4.99 -1.51
C SER A 11 8.84 6.35 -0.89
N TRP A 12 8.74 6.41 0.44
CA TRP A 12 8.30 7.58 1.20
C TRP A 12 9.31 7.91 2.31
N ASN A 13 9.87 9.12 2.29
CA ASN A 13 10.94 9.54 3.18
C ASN A 13 10.41 9.96 4.58
N TYR A 14 9.91 8.99 5.35
CA TYR A 14 9.48 9.17 6.74
C TYR A 14 10.09 8.09 7.63
N PRO A 15 10.36 8.39 8.93
CA PRO A 15 10.80 7.39 9.89
C PRO A 15 9.85 6.20 9.96
N ILE A 16 10.40 5.01 10.25
CA ILE A 16 9.62 3.76 10.33
C ILE A 16 8.45 3.87 11.32
N GLN A 17 8.66 4.52 12.46
CA GLN A 17 7.59 4.70 13.45
C GLN A 17 6.44 5.54 12.88
N GLU A 18 6.74 6.64 12.18
CA GLU A 18 5.72 7.47 11.56
C GLU A 18 4.96 6.72 10.45
N GLN A 19 5.63 5.84 9.70
CA GLN A 19 4.97 4.96 8.73
C GLN A 19 3.98 4.01 9.41
N ILE A 20 4.37 3.41 10.54
CA ILE A 20 3.50 2.52 11.33
C ILE A 20 2.31 3.32 11.88
N ASP A 21 2.55 4.48 12.46
CA ASP A 21 1.50 5.35 13.02
C ASP A 21 0.54 5.86 11.95
N TRP A 22 1.04 6.12 10.74
CA TRP A 22 0.19 6.45 9.60
C TRP A 22 -0.70 5.25 9.23
N MET A 23 -0.14 4.04 9.13
CA MET A 23 -0.94 2.87 8.77
C MET A 23 -1.99 2.55 9.83
N ASN A 24 -1.66 2.65 11.11
CA ASN A 24 -2.61 2.44 12.21
C ASN A 24 -3.79 3.43 12.19
N ARG A 25 -3.56 4.66 11.73
CA ARG A 25 -4.59 5.70 11.69
C ARG A 25 -5.44 5.68 10.42
N ASN A 26 -4.91 5.18 9.31
CA ASN A 26 -5.51 5.36 7.99
C ASN A 26 -5.93 4.04 7.32
N LEU A 27 -5.41 2.90 7.76
CA LEU A 27 -5.77 1.60 7.19
C LEU A 27 -6.84 0.92 8.04
N ASN A 28 -7.81 0.33 7.37
CA ASN A 28 -8.91 -0.39 7.99
C ASN A 28 -8.68 -1.90 7.90
N ALA A 29 -9.28 -2.66 8.83
CA ALA A 29 -9.17 -4.11 8.84
C ALA A 29 -9.77 -4.78 7.59
N ASN A 30 -10.63 -4.07 6.85
CA ASN A 30 -11.27 -4.54 5.62
C ASN A 30 -10.53 -4.11 4.35
N ASP A 31 -9.43 -3.36 4.48
CA ASP A 31 -8.59 -3.02 3.33
C ASP A 31 -7.96 -4.30 2.77
N LEU A 32 -7.85 -4.38 1.44
CA LEU A 32 -7.18 -5.50 0.80
C LEU A 32 -5.70 -5.22 0.74
N HIS A 33 -4.88 -6.12 1.28
CA HIS A 33 -3.43 -6.00 1.30
C HIS A 33 -2.79 -7.05 0.40
N PHE A 34 -2.00 -6.59 -0.57
CA PHE A 34 -1.28 -7.42 -1.52
C PHE A 34 0.22 -7.32 -1.22
N LEU A 35 0.85 -8.48 -1.07
CA LEU A 35 2.27 -8.61 -0.72
C LEU A 35 2.94 -9.45 -1.80
N SER A 36 4.05 -8.94 -2.34
CA SER A 36 4.88 -9.67 -3.30
C SER A 36 6.19 -10.05 -2.63
N TYR A 37 6.47 -11.35 -2.64
CA TYR A 37 7.69 -11.96 -2.11
C TYR A 37 8.51 -12.54 -3.26
N ASN A 38 9.84 -12.42 -3.17
CA ASN A 38 10.73 -13.11 -4.12
C ASN A 38 10.94 -14.58 -3.71
N ASP A 39 11.71 -15.32 -4.50
CA ASP A 39 12.00 -16.74 -4.27
C ASP A 39 12.72 -17.02 -2.93
N ASP A 40 13.43 -16.02 -2.39
CA ASP A 40 14.08 -16.09 -1.07
C ASP A 40 13.12 -15.80 0.09
N GLY A 41 11.84 -15.52 -0.18
CA GLY A 41 10.84 -15.17 0.82
C GLY A 41 10.98 -13.73 1.36
N ILE A 42 11.70 -12.86 0.66
CA ILE A 42 11.88 -11.44 1.03
C ILE A 42 10.72 -10.63 0.44
N LEU A 43 10.07 -9.80 1.25
CA LEU A 43 9.07 -8.86 0.75
C LEU A 43 9.72 -7.84 -0.20
N VAL A 44 9.26 -7.81 -1.44
CA VAL A 44 9.76 -6.93 -2.51
C VAL A 44 8.72 -5.95 -3.02
N GLY A 45 7.44 -6.16 -2.71
CA GLY A 45 6.37 -5.23 -3.07
C GLY A 45 5.20 -5.25 -2.10
N TYR A 46 4.53 -4.11 -1.96
CA TYR A 46 3.32 -3.94 -1.18
C TYR A 46 2.34 -3.03 -1.91
N LEU A 47 1.09 -3.45 -1.97
CA LEU A 47 -0.03 -2.62 -2.39
C LEU A 47 -1.18 -2.79 -1.41
N ASN A 48 -1.97 -1.74 -1.19
CA ASN A 48 -3.28 -1.91 -0.57
C ASN A 48 -4.39 -1.16 -1.29
N ILE A 49 -5.57 -1.78 -1.30
CA ILE A 49 -6.82 -1.17 -1.77
C ILE A 49 -7.61 -0.74 -0.53
N ILE A 50 -7.98 0.53 -0.52
CA ILE A 50 -8.77 1.15 0.54
C ILE A 50 -10.17 1.45 0.03
N ASN A 51 -11.17 1.33 0.89
CA ASN A 51 -12.49 1.88 0.62
C ASN A 51 -12.54 3.34 1.10
N SER A 52 -13.07 4.22 0.26
CA SER A 52 -13.17 5.64 0.54
C SER A 52 -14.47 6.20 0.01
N ASN A 53 -14.91 7.30 0.60
CA ASN A 53 -16.09 8.02 0.16
C ASN A 53 -15.67 9.31 -0.54
N ILE A 54 -16.04 9.46 -1.80
CA ILE A 54 -15.88 10.72 -2.53
C ILE A 54 -17.20 11.48 -2.50
N ARG A 55 -17.11 12.81 -2.32
CA ARG A 55 -18.26 13.70 -2.46
C ARG A 55 -18.28 14.26 -3.88
N ASN A 56 -19.38 14.01 -4.59
CA ASN A 56 -19.65 14.62 -5.89
C ASN A 56 -20.96 15.40 -5.80
N ASN A 57 -20.88 16.73 -5.77
CA ASN A 57 -22.01 17.61 -5.43
C ASN A 57 -22.63 17.24 -4.07
N ASN A 58 -23.91 16.85 -4.07
CA ASN A 58 -24.65 16.43 -2.87
C ASN A 58 -24.68 14.91 -2.67
N GLU A 59 -23.94 14.14 -3.48
CA GLU A 59 -23.90 12.68 -3.38
C GLU A 59 -22.60 12.21 -2.74
N ILE A 60 -22.71 11.15 -1.93
CA ILE A 60 -21.58 10.40 -1.39
C ILE A 60 -21.49 9.10 -2.18
N ILE A 61 -20.36 8.86 -2.82
CA ILE A 61 -20.10 7.67 -3.61
C ILE A 61 -18.98 6.89 -2.94
N GLU A 62 -19.26 5.64 -2.59
CA GLU A 62 -18.24 4.71 -2.11
C GLU A 62 -17.40 4.22 -3.29
N ILE A 63 -16.08 4.29 -3.15
CA ILE A 63 -15.12 3.85 -4.14
C ILE A 63 -14.03 3.01 -3.48
N SER A 64 -13.47 2.09 -4.24
CA SER A 64 -12.21 1.44 -3.89
C SER A 64 -11.06 2.13 -4.62
N GLY A 65 -10.00 2.45 -3.90
CA GLY A 65 -8.83 3.15 -4.44
C GLY A 65 -7.52 2.50 -4.01
N ILE A 66 -6.48 2.70 -4.81
CA ILE A 66 -5.13 2.30 -4.44
C ILE A 66 -4.59 3.28 -3.38
N GLY A 67 -4.32 2.78 -2.17
CA GLY A 67 -3.77 3.58 -1.08
C GLY A 67 -2.26 3.68 -1.15
N ASN A 68 -1.57 2.54 -1.09
CA ASN A 68 -0.12 2.43 -1.20
C ASN A 68 0.25 1.54 -2.36
N VAL A 69 1.33 1.90 -3.06
CA VAL A 69 2.08 1.01 -3.96
C VAL A 69 3.55 1.27 -3.71
N CYS A 70 4.26 0.27 -3.23
CA CYS A 70 5.67 0.38 -2.87
C CYS A 70 6.41 -0.85 -3.39
N VAL A 71 7.58 -0.63 -4.00
CA VAL A 71 8.43 -1.71 -4.51
C VAL A 71 9.87 -1.47 -4.08
N LYS A 72 10.58 -2.56 -3.81
CA LYS A 72 11.99 -2.53 -3.40
C LYS A 72 12.91 -2.18 -4.57
N PHE A 73 12.61 -2.71 -5.76
CA PHE A 73 13.42 -2.54 -6.95
C PHE A 73 12.64 -1.75 -8.01
N LYS A 74 13.15 -0.58 -8.40
CA LYS A 74 12.54 0.22 -9.47
C LYS A 74 12.85 -0.42 -10.82
N GLY A 75 11.86 -0.46 -11.72
CA GLY A 75 12.02 -1.01 -13.07
C GLY A 75 11.97 -2.54 -13.17
N SER A 76 11.74 -3.27 -12.06
CA SER A 76 11.59 -4.74 -12.07
C SER A 76 10.27 -5.23 -12.66
N GLY A 77 9.27 -4.36 -12.75
CA GLY A 77 7.89 -4.71 -13.14
C GLY A 77 6.99 -5.11 -11.97
N ASP A 78 7.51 -5.21 -10.74
CA ASP A 78 6.72 -5.68 -9.58
C ASP A 78 5.50 -4.79 -9.28
N GLY A 79 5.63 -3.47 -9.49
CA GLY A 79 4.51 -2.54 -9.29
C GLY A 79 3.38 -2.76 -10.29
N LYS A 80 3.72 -3.13 -11.54
CA LYS A 80 2.73 -3.49 -12.56
C LYS A 80 2.01 -4.78 -12.16
N ARG A 81 2.77 -5.80 -11.73
CA ARG A 81 2.20 -7.07 -11.27
C ARG A 81 1.19 -6.85 -10.15
N LEU A 82 1.59 -6.13 -9.10
CA LEU A 82 0.69 -5.81 -7.97
C LEU A 82 -0.64 -5.14 -8.37
N ILE A 83 -0.66 -4.39 -9.48
CA ILE A 83 -1.85 -3.66 -9.93
C ILE A 83 -2.72 -4.48 -10.88
N LEU A 84 -2.13 -5.40 -11.66
CA LEU A 84 -2.79 -6.04 -12.80
C LEU A 84 -2.92 -7.57 -12.70
N GLU A 85 -2.13 -8.23 -11.86
CA GLU A 85 -1.99 -9.69 -11.74
C GLU A 85 -2.36 -10.16 -10.33
#